data_AF-A0A838PAW4-F1
#
_entry.id   AF-A0A838PAW4-F1
#
_cell.length_a   1.000
_cell.length_b   1.000
_cell.length_c   1.000
_cell.angle_alpha   90.00
_cell.angle_beta   90.00
_cell.angle_gamma   90.00
#
_symmetry.space_group_name_H-M   'P 1'
#
loop_
_entity.id
_entity.type
_entity.pdbx_description
1 polymer ?
#
loop_
_entity_poly.entity_id
_entity_poly.type
_entity_poly.pdbx_seq_one_letter_code
_entity_poly.pdbx_strand_id
1 'polypeptide(L)'
;MWPWRAPAITWVASTQDFLVPVKALSRIFRAKFRDALKKTAQFPAVPPRVWRKDWVVHSKPVGSGEQAFKYLAPYIFRVAISNNRLRNLENGQVTFAYKESATDQLKHCTLDAQE
;
A
#
# COMPACT_ATOMS: atom_id res chain seq x y z
N MET A 1 28.94 -10.25 -24.85
CA MET A 1 29.17 -10.63 -23.44
C MET A 1 28.90 -9.39 -22.59
N TRP A 2 27.66 -9.19 -22.12
CA TRP A 2 27.29 -7.99 -21.36
C TRP A 2 27.08 -8.39 -19.89
N PRO A 3 27.84 -7.83 -18.93
CA PRO A 3 27.77 -8.26 -17.54
C PRO A 3 26.56 -7.62 -16.86
N TRP A 4 25.73 -8.44 -16.23
CA TRP A 4 24.66 -7.98 -15.34
C TRP A 4 25.29 -7.43 -14.06
N ARG A 5 25.40 -6.11 -13.92
CA ARG A 5 25.40 -5.46 -12.62
C ARG A 5 23.95 -5.13 -12.28
N ALA A 6 23.48 -5.55 -11.09
CA ALA A 6 22.22 -5.05 -10.57
C ALA A 6 22.33 -3.51 -10.49
N PRO A 7 21.42 -2.75 -11.10
CA PRO A 7 21.48 -1.29 -11.01
C PRO A 7 21.37 -0.90 -9.53
N ALA A 8 22.20 0.06 -9.11
CA ALA A 8 21.99 0.73 -7.84
C ALA A 8 20.54 1.24 -7.80
N ILE A 9 19.86 1.07 -6.66
CA ILE A 9 18.47 1.54 -6.50
C ILE A 9 18.52 3.06 -6.44
N THR A 10 18.40 3.70 -7.61
CA THR A 10 18.27 5.14 -7.74
C THR A 10 16.81 5.53 -7.80
N TRP A 11 16.43 6.53 -7.00
CA TRP A 11 15.11 7.15 -7.08
C TRP A 11 14.91 7.75 -8.47
N VAL A 12 13.78 7.39 -9.10
CA VAL A 12 13.34 7.98 -10.37
C VAL A 12 12.04 8.71 -10.10
N ALA A 13 12.02 10.01 -10.39
CA ALA A 13 10.81 10.82 -10.22
C ALA A 13 9.72 10.38 -11.22
N SER A 14 8.47 10.35 -10.75
CA SER A 14 7.32 10.16 -11.64
C SER A 14 7.08 11.41 -12.47
N THR A 15 6.54 11.24 -13.68
CA THR A 15 5.99 12.35 -14.47
C THR A 15 4.76 12.93 -13.76
N GLN A 16 4.47 14.22 -13.98
CA GLN A 16 3.35 14.93 -13.32
C GLN A 16 1.98 14.39 -13.74
N ASP A 17 1.85 13.91 -14.98
CA ASP A 17 0.56 13.51 -15.55
C ASP A 17 0.13 12.10 -15.12
N PHE A 18 1.09 11.16 -15.04
CA PHE A 18 0.82 9.76 -14.73
C PHE A 18 1.95 9.14 -13.90
N LEU A 19 1.54 8.30 -12.93
CA LEU A 19 2.46 7.47 -12.14
C LEU A 19 3.21 6.44 -13.00
N VAL A 20 2.58 5.97 -14.08
CA VAL A 20 3.14 4.97 -14.99
C VAL A 20 2.77 5.27 -16.45
N PRO A 21 3.62 4.90 -17.43
CA PRO A 21 3.28 5.04 -18.84
C PRO A 21 2.05 4.21 -19.23
N VAL A 22 0.95 4.89 -19.60
CA VAL A 22 -0.37 4.26 -19.87
C VAL A 22 -0.31 3.19 -20.96
N LYS A 23 0.50 3.38 -22.00
CA LYS A 23 0.68 2.37 -23.08
C LYS A 23 1.31 1.07 -22.57
N ALA A 24 2.32 1.18 -21.72
CA ALA A 24 2.96 0.01 -21.10
C ALA A 24 1.99 -0.66 -20.11
N LEU A 25 1.34 0.13 -19.25
CA LEU A 25 0.33 -0.35 -18.32
C LEU A 25 -0.78 -1.13 -19.05
N SER A 26 -1.29 -0.60 -20.16
CA SER A 26 -2.39 -1.22 -20.89
C SER A 26 -2.01 -2.59 -21.48
N ARG A 27 -0.77 -2.73 -21.99
CA ARG A 27 -0.24 -4.01 -22.47
C ARG A 27 -0.11 -5.03 -21.34
N ILE A 28 0.42 -4.62 -20.20
CA ILE A 28 0.60 -5.49 -19.02
C ILE A 28 -0.76 -5.90 -18.45
N PHE A 29 -1.69 -4.95 -18.32
CA PHE A 29 -3.04 -5.20 -17.83
C PHE A 29 -3.77 -6.20 -18.70
N ARG A 30 -3.75 -6.03 -20.03
CA ARG A 30 -4.33 -7.00 -20.98
C ARG A 30 -3.78 -8.41 -20.76
N ALA A 31 -2.46 -8.55 -20.59
CA ALA A 31 -1.83 -9.85 -20.36
C ALA A 31 -2.28 -10.47 -19.02
N LYS A 32 -2.20 -9.71 -17.93
CA LYS A 32 -2.63 -10.18 -16.60
C LYS A 32 -4.10 -10.53 -16.55
N PHE A 33 -4.97 -9.70 -17.15
CA PHE A 33 -6.40 -9.96 -17.23
C PHE A 33 -6.69 -11.23 -18.03
N ARG A 34 -6.04 -11.40 -19.19
CA ARG A 34 -6.17 -12.63 -19.99
C ARG A 34 -5.76 -13.86 -19.19
N ASP A 35 -4.63 -13.80 -18.50
CA ASP A 35 -4.10 -14.95 -17.76
C ASP A 35 -4.91 -15.27 -16.50
N ALA A 36 -5.53 -14.26 -15.88
CA ALA A 36 -6.55 -14.47 -14.84
C ALA A 36 -7.82 -15.10 -15.44
N LEU A 37 -8.31 -14.59 -16.58
CA LEU A 37 -9.53 -15.08 -17.22
C LEU A 37 -9.39 -16.52 -17.70
N LYS A 38 -8.21 -16.94 -18.17
CA LYS A 38 -7.91 -18.34 -18.52
C LYS A 38 -8.23 -19.34 -17.41
N LYS A 39 -8.26 -18.90 -16.15
CA LYS A 39 -8.59 -19.74 -14.99
C LYS A 39 -10.08 -19.91 -14.77
N THR A 40 -10.92 -19.26 -15.57
CA THR A 40 -12.37 -19.29 -15.45
C THR A 40 -13.01 -19.99 -16.64
N ALA A 41 -14.22 -20.53 -16.45
CA ALA A 41 -14.97 -21.21 -17.49
C ALA A 41 -15.39 -20.29 -18.66
N GLN A 42 -15.28 -18.97 -18.49
CA GLN A 42 -15.68 -17.98 -19.49
C GLN A 42 -14.60 -17.71 -20.55
N PHE A 43 -13.36 -18.17 -20.34
CA PHE A 43 -12.26 -17.92 -21.29
C PHE A 43 -12.56 -18.41 -22.72
N PRO A 44 -13.09 -19.63 -22.94
CA PRO A 44 -13.38 -20.12 -24.29
C PRO A 44 -14.42 -19.30 -25.04
N ALA A 45 -15.30 -18.58 -24.33
CA ALA A 45 -16.32 -17.73 -24.93
C ALA A 45 -15.76 -16.41 -25.49
N VAL A 46 -14.50 -16.05 -25.16
CA VAL A 46 -13.90 -14.78 -25.61
C VAL A 46 -13.23 -14.95 -26.97
N PRO A 47 -13.64 -14.19 -28.01
CA PRO A 47 -13.04 -14.29 -29.33
C PRO A 47 -11.53 -13.97 -29.32
N PRO A 48 -10.66 -14.76 -29.97
CA PRO A 48 -9.20 -14.53 -29.97
C PRO A 48 -8.77 -13.14 -30.47
N ARG A 49 -9.59 -12.49 -31.31
CA ARG A 49 -9.36 -11.11 -31.79
C ARG A 49 -9.29 -10.07 -30.67
N VAL A 50 -9.97 -10.30 -29.54
CA VAL A 50 -9.98 -9.37 -28.39
C VAL A 50 -8.57 -9.17 -27.82
N TRP A 51 -7.75 -10.21 -27.84
CA TRP A 51 -6.38 -10.19 -27.30
C TRP A 51 -5.36 -9.52 -28.23
N ARG A 52 -5.72 -9.32 -29.51
CA ARG A 52 -4.87 -8.67 -30.51
C ARG A 52 -5.14 -7.17 -30.64
N LYS A 53 -6.29 -6.69 -30.17
CA LYS A 53 -6.61 -5.26 -30.14
C LYS A 53 -5.74 -4.52 -29.12
N ASP A 54 -5.47 -3.26 -29.41
CA ASP A 54 -4.93 -2.34 -28.42
C ASP A 54 -5.97 -2.08 -27.34
N TRP A 55 -5.54 -2.23 -26.09
CA TRP A 55 -6.36 -1.91 -24.94
C TRP A 55 -5.93 -0.55 -24.42
N VAL A 56 -6.88 0.23 -23.92
CA VAL A 56 -6.63 1.51 -23.28
C VAL A 56 -7.13 1.39 -21.85
N VAL A 57 -6.20 1.32 -20.91
CA VAL A 57 -6.52 1.41 -19.49
C VAL A 57 -6.72 2.87 -19.13
N HIS A 58 -7.88 3.19 -18.56
CA HIS A 58 -8.12 4.50 -18.01
C HIS A 58 -7.21 4.71 -16.79
N SER A 59 -6.25 5.61 -16.92
CA SER A 59 -5.42 6.08 -15.83
C SER A 59 -5.79 7.53 -15.56
N LYS A 60 -6.08 7.86 -14.30
CA LYS A 60 -6.47 9.20 -13.88
C LYS A 60 -5.61 9.60 -12.68
N PRO A 61 -5.01 10.81 -12.68
CA PRO A 61 -4.35 11.33 -11.49
C PRO A 61 -5.38 11.55 -10.38
N VAL A 62 -5.10 11.04 -9.19
CA VAL A 62 -5.98 11.13 -8.00
C VAL A 62 -5.45 12.09 -6.94
N GLY A 63 -4.46 12.91 -7.29
CA GLY A 63 -3.78 13.85 -6.39
C GLY A 63 -2.33 13.44 -6.08
N SER A 64 -1.70 14.17 -5.15
CA SER A 64 -0.28 14.01 -4.80
C SER A 64 0.02 12.79 -3.93
N GLY A 65 -0.99 12.11 -3.39
CA GLY A 65 -0.82 11.03 -2.41
C GLY A 65 -0.41 11.52 -1.02
N GLU A 66 -0.26 12.83 -0.80
CA GLU A 66 0.16 13.41 0.48
C GLU A 66 -0.76 13.00 1.63
N GLN A 67 -2.09 12.94 1.40
CA GLN A 67 -3.04 12.51 2.42
C GLN A 67 -2.87 11.03 2.81
N ALA A 68 -2.58 10.17 1.84
CA ALA A 68 -2.27 8.76 2.10
C ALA A 68 -0.96 8.62 2.90
N PHE A 69 0.04 9.45 2.58
CA PHE A 69 1.28 9.54 3.37
C PHE A 69 1.04 10.04 4.79
N LYS A 70 0.25 11.11 4.99
CA LYS A 70 -0.13 11.59 6.32
C LYS A 70 -0.84 10.52 7.14
N TYR A 71 -1.66 9.70 6.49
CA TYR A 71 -2.31 8.56 7.14
C TYR A 71 -1.31 7.45 7.49
N LEU A 72 -0.42 7.07 6.57
CA LEU A 72 0.51 5.95 6.74
C LEU A 72 1.72 6.28 7.62
N ALA A 73 2.21 7.52 7.61
CA ALA A 73 3.40 7.91 8.35
C ALA A 73 3.30 7.57 9.85
N PRO A 74 2.18 7.81 10.55
CA PRO A 74 1.98 7.30 11.89
C PRO A 74 2.12 5.79 12.04
N TYR A 75 1.71 4.97 11.08
CA TYR A 75 1.82 3.50 11.17
C TYR A 75 3.24 3.00 10.95
N ILE A 76 4.04 3.72 10.16
CA ILE A 76 5.43 3.34 9.85
C ILE A 76 6.38 3.88 10.93
N PHE A 77 6.09 5.05 11.49
CA PHE A 77 6.99 5.76 12.41
C PHE A 77 6.55 5.75 13.88
N ARG A 78 5.31 5.33 14.22
CA ARG A 78 4.96 5.13 15.63
C ARG A 78 5.38 3.75 16.09
N VAL A 79 6.44 3.73 16.89
CA VAL A 79 6.58 2.82 18.03
C VAL A 79 5.22 2.73 18.73
N ALA A 80 4.81 1.53 19.17
CA ALA A 80 3.44 1.14 19.52
C ALA A 80 2.64 2.10 20.45
N ILE A 81 3.29 3.04 21.13
CA ILE A 81 2.65 4.08 21.94
C ILE A 81 3.53 5.33 22.07
N SER A 82 2.95 6.53 22.07
CA SER A 82 3.68 7.79 22.33
C SER A 82 3.91 8.02 23.82
N ASN A 83 5.06 8.57 24.24
CA ASN A 83 5.39 8.81 25.67
C ASN A 83 4.31 9.57 26.45
N ASN A 84 3.64 10.57 25.86
CA ASN A 84 2.57 11.32 26.52
C ASN A 84 1.34 10.47 26.91
N ARG A 85 1.25 9.23 26.40
CA ARG A 85 0.21 8.27 26.78
C ARG A 85 0.60 7.42 27.98
N LEU A 86 1.87 7.38 28.39
CA LEU A 86 2.30 6.76 29.64
C LEU A 86 1.84 7.64 30.81
N ARG A 87 1.11 7.06 31.77
CA ARG A 87 0.47 7.77 32.89
C ARG A 87 1.09 7.43 34.23
N ASN A 88 1.47 6.17 34.42
CA ASN A 88 2.19 5.77 35.62
C ASN A 88 3.15 4.62 35.31
N LEU A 89 4.27 4.58 36.04
CA LEU A 89 5.24 3.50 36.05
C LEU A 89 5.64 3.24 37.51
N GLU A 90 4.98 2.28 38.13
CA GLU A 90 5.17 1.93 39.54
C GLU A 90 5.13 0.41 39.70
N ASN A 91 5.91 -0.13 40.65
CA ASN A 91 5.88 -1.55 41.02
C ASN A 91 6.07 -2.53 39.85
N GLY A 92 6.84 -2.16 38.83
CA GLY A 92 7.03 -2.99 37.63
C GLY A 92 5.82 -3.01 36.68
N GLN A 93 4.87 -2.09 36.85
CA GLN A 93 3.68 -1.98 35.99
C GLN A 93 3.63 -0.64 35.26
N VAL A 94 3.21 -0.69 34.00
CA VAL A 94 3.03 0.48 33.13
C VAL A 94 1.54 0.72 32.96
N THR A 95 1.07 1.91 33.34
CA THR A 95 -0.28 2.37 33.02
C THR A 95 -0.23 3.35 31.85
N PHE A 96 -0.98 3.10 30.78
CA PHE A 96 -1.08 3.99 29.63
C PHE A 96 -2.52 4.28 29.20
N ALA A 97 -2.73 5.45 28.62
CA ALA A 97 -4.00 5.88 28.06
C ALA A 97 -4.07 5.57 26.56
N TYR A 98 -5.17 4.99 26.11
CA TYR A 98 -5.47 4.75 24.70
C TYR A 98 -6.89 5.18 24.36
N LYS A 99 -7.14 5.43 23.06
CA LYS A 99 -8.48 5.73 22.55
C LYS A 99 -9.07 4.43 22.02
N GLU A 100 -10.19 3.99 22.56
CA GLU A 100 -10.87 2.80 22.09
C GLU A 100 -11.49 3.08 20.72
N SER A 101 -11.15 2.29 19.70
CA SER A 101 -11.53 2.57 18.31
C SER A 101 -13.04 2.47 18.05
N ALA A 102 -13.77 1.68 18.84
CA ALA A 102 -15.20 1.47 18.65
C ALA A 102 -16.07 2.58 19.28
N THR A 103 -15.62 3.16 20.39
CA THR A 103 -16.42 4.11 21.19
C THR A 103 -15.84 5.53 21.18
N ASP A 104 -14.62 5.67 20.64
CA ASP A 104 -13.85 6.92 20.63
C ASP A 104 -13.53 7.45 22.05
N GLN A 105 -13.70 6.62 23.08
CA GLN A 105 -13.46 6.99 24.48
C GLN A 105 -12.00 6.81 24.87
N LEU A 106 -11.51 7.72 25.73
CA LEU A 106 -10.21 7.58 26.40
C LEU A 106 -10.33 6.55 27.52
N LYS A 107 -9.51 5.49 27.45
CA LYS A 107 -9.41 4.43 28.45
C LYS A 107 -7.97 4.27 28.91
N HIS A 108 -7.80 3.63 30.08
CA HIS A 108 -6.51 3.32 30.67
C HIS A 108 -6.31 1.81 30.69
N CYS A 109 -5.09 1.35 30.42
CA CYS A 109 -4.68 -0.04 30.53
C CYS A 109 -3.40 -0.11 31.36
N THR A 110 -3.33 -1.06 32.27
CA THR A 110 -2.15 -1.34 33.08
C THR A 110 -1.64 -2.73 32.72
N LEU A 111 -0.36 -2.83 32.38
CA LEU A 111 0.31 -4.07 32.02
C LEU A 111 1.58 -4.21 32.87
N ASP A 112 1.97 -5.45 33.16
CA ASP A 112 3.29 -5.71 33.72
C ASP A 112 4.38 -5.34 32.69
N ALA A 113 5.42 -4.66 33.15
CA ALA A 113 6.60 -4.39 32.35
C ALA A 113 7.39 -5.69 32.20
N GLN A 114 7.14 -6.43 31.12
CA GLN A 114 7.97 -7.56 30.73
C GLN A 114 9.26 -7.04 30.07
N GLU A 115 10.40 -7.59 30.50
CA GLU A 115 11.71 -7.38 29.82
C GLU A 115 11.72 -7.97 28.41
#